data_AF-A0A6B3C894-F1
#
_entry.id   AF-A0A6B3C894-F1
#
_cell.length_a   1.000
_cell.length_b   1.000
_cell.length_c   1.000
_cell.angle_alpha   90.00
_cell.angle_beta   90.00
_cell.angle_gamma   90.00
#
_symmetry.space_group_name_H-M   'P 1'
#
loop_
_entity.id
_entity.type
_entity.pdbx_description
1 polymer ?
#
loop_
_entity_poly.entity_id
_entity_poly.type
_entity_poly.pdbx_seq_one_letter_code
_entity_poly.pdbx_strand_id
1 'polypeptide(L)'
;FNDSYGTSLRDVVEGVVGEAGGTVVYGTSGQEFDPAETNFATIVADAIAAGPDAIAILAFTDQTPAIVRELAAQGWDMSKTYFVDGNLQNFGTEGDTGFPAGTLENAQGTLPGAYPSEEFQGRMLEVDPGLKDYSYGPESYDATMLVALAALKGGASDGETIQANMAAVSGADGGTECTGW
;
A
#
# COMPACT_ATOMS: atom_id res chain seq x y z
N PHE A 1 -3.94 10.86 7.63
CA PHE A 1 -2.49 11.00 7.81
C PHE A 1 -2.01 12.20 7.01
N ASN A 2 -1.43 13.21 7.66
CA ASN A 2 -1.06 14.49 7.04
C ASN A 2 0.37 14.46 6.47
N ASP A 3 0.57 13.71 5.41
CA ASP A 3 1.78 13.73 4.60
C ASP A 3 1.42 13.66 3.10
N SER A 4 2.41 13.68 2.22
CA SER A 4 2.17 13.61 0.77
C SER A 4 1.50 12.30 0.32
N TYR A 5 1.79 11.17 0.96
CA TYR A 5 1.17 9.89 0.63
C TYR A 5 -0.32 9.89 1.02
N GLY A 6 -0.62 10.18 2.28
CA GLY A 6 -1.98 10.17 2.82
C GLY A 6 -2.87 11.24 2.20
N THR A 7 -2.35 12.44 1.95
CA THR A 7 -3.14 13.53 1.37
C THR A 7 -3.44 13.31 -0.10
N SER A 8 -2.47 12.85 -0.90
CA SER A 8 -2.71 12.56 -2.31
C SER A 8 -3.66 11.37 -2.50
N LEU A 9 -3.51 10.32 -1.69
CA LEU A 9 -4.40 9.16 -1.74
C LEU A 9 -5.82 9.49 -1.26
N ARG A 10 -5.97 10.35 -0.24
CA ARG A 10 -7.28 10.88 0.17
C ARG A 10 -7.98 11.56 -1.00
N ASP A 11 -7.30 12.45 -1.71
CA ASP A 11 -7.90 13.20 -2.83
C ASP A 11 -8.36 12.27 -3.96
N VAL A 12 -7.59 11.20 -4.22
CA VAL A 12 -7.99 10.15 -5.17
C VAL A 12 -9.22 9.38 -4.66
N VAL A 13 -9.22 8.96 -3.40
CA VAL A 13 -10.37 8.24 -2.80
C VAL A 13 -11.63 9.10 -2.82
N GLU A 14 -11.54 10.37 -2.42
CA GLU A 14 -12.66 11.30 -2.44
C GLU A 14 -13.21 11.50 -3.87
N GLY A 15 -12.32 11.65 -4.85
CA GLY A 15 -12.69 11.73 -6.27
C GLY A 15 -13.42 10.48 -6.76
N VAL A 16 -12.83 9.30 -6.59
CA VAL A 16 -13.39 8.02 -7.06
C VAL A 16 -14.72 7.68 -6.37
N VAL A 17 -14.82 7.91 -5.06
CA VAL A 17 -16.06 7.71 -4.31
C VAL A 17 -17.15 8.65 -4.80
N GLY A 18 -16.81 9.93 -5.02
CA GLY A 18 -17.75 10.92 -5.55
C GLY A 18 -18.23 10.59 -6.96
N GLU A 19 -17.34 10.17 -7.86
CA GLU A 19 -17.68 9.72 -9.22
C GLU A 19 -18.59 8.49 -9.22
N ALA A 20 -18.40 7.59 -8.25
CA ALA A 20 -19.26 6.42 -8.04
C ALA A 20 -20.61 6.75 -7.35
N GLY A 21 -20.85 8.01 -6.98
CA GLY A 21 -22.08 8.47 -6.33
C GLY A 21 -22.12 8.30 -4.81
N GLY A 22 -20.99 7.99 -4.18
CA GLY A 22 -20.83 7.94 -2.72
C GLY A 22 -20.44 9.30 -2.14
N THR A 23 -20.31 9.35 -0.81
CA THR A 23 -19.87 10.54 -0.07
C THR A 23 -18.85 10.18 0.99
N VAL A 24 -17.81 11.02 1.14
CA VAL A 24 -16.86 10.94 2.26
C VAL A 24 -17.39 11.80 3.40
N VAL A 25 -17.74 11.17 4.53
CA VAL A 25 -18.36 11.85 5.68
C VAL A 25 -17.36 12.31 6.74
N TYR A 26 -16.13 11.77 6.70
CA TYR A 26 -15.02 12.11 7.58
C TYR A 26 -13.69 11.81 6.87
N GLY A 27 -12.62 12.51 7.25
CA GLY A 27 -11.28 12.32 6.68
C GLY A 27 -11.03 13.12 5.40
N THR A 28 -11.85 14.14 5.14
CA THR A 28 -11.66 15.11 4.05
C THR A 28 -10.53 16.10 4.39
N SER A 29 -10.19 16.98 3.44
CA SER A 29 -9.13 17.97 3.65
C SER A 29 -9.32 18.79 4.93
N GLY A 30 -8.29 18.85 5.78
CA GLY A 30 -8.31 19.49 7.09
C GLY A 30 -8.71 18.59 8.26
N GLN A 31 -9.09 17.33 8.01
CA GLN A 31 -9.41 16.32 9.03
C GLN A 31 -8.33 15.25 9.15
N GLU A 32 -7.16 15.46 8.56
CA GLU A 32 -6.03 14.56 8.65
C GLU A 32 -5.39 14.67 10.04
N PHE A 33 -4.97 13.54 10.60
CA PHE A 33 -4.15 13.51 11.80
C PHE A 33 -2.66 13.69 11.48
N ASP A 34 -1.92 14.26 12.43
CA ASP A 34 -0.46 14.46 12.34
C ASP A 34 0.28 13.11 12.21
N PRO A 35 1.32 12.99 11.37
CA PRO A 35 2.09 11.76 11.27
C PRO A 35 2.68 11.24 12.58
N ALA A 36 2.98 12.13 13.53
CA ALA A 36 3.47 11.80 14.86
C ALA A 36 2.35 11.55 15.88
N GLU A 37 1.08 11.50 15.46
CA GLU A 37 -0.05 11.18 16.35
C GLU A 37 0.10 9.78 16.93
N THR A 38 -0.22 9.66 18.21
CA THR A 38 -0.14 8.42 18.99
C THR A 38 -1.44 8.09 19.72
N ASN A 39 -2.36 9.04 19.79
CA ASN A 39 -3.67 8.87 20.42
C ASN A 39 -4.80 9.04 19.39
N PHE A 40 -5.49 7.94 19.12
CA PHE A 40 -6.53 7.89 18.08
C PHE A 40 -7.95 7.87 18.62
N ALA A 41 -8.13 7.95 19.95
CA ALA A 41 -9.45 7.83 20.60
C ALA A 41 -10.49 8.79 20.01
N THR A 42 -10.17 10.08 19.98
CA THR A 42 -11.08 11.11 19.44
C THR A 42 -11.21 11.02 17.93
N ILE A 43 -10.12 10.75 17.21
CA ILE A 43 -10.13 10.64 15.74
C ILE A 43 -11.08 9.51 15.30
N VAL A 44 -10.97 8.34 15.93
CA VAL A 44 -11.84 7.20 15.65
C VAL A 44 -13.28 7.47 16.09
N ALA A 45 -13.47 8.09 17.25
CA ALA A 45 -14.81 8.44 17.72
C ALA A 45 -15.52 9.40 16.76
N ASP A 46 -14.82 10.42 16.26
CA ASP A 46 -15.37 11.38 15.29
C ASP A 46 -15.67 10.69 13.95
N ALA A 47 -14.78 9.80 13.48
CA ALA A 47 -14.98 9.02 12.27
C ALA A 47 -16.23 8.12 12.37
N ILE A 48 -16.41 7.40 13.49
CA ILE A 48 -17.60 6.56 13.72
C ILE A 48 -18.86 7.43 13.87
N ALA A 49 -18.78 8.55 14.59
CA ALA A 49 -19.90 9.46 14.84
C ALA A 49 -20.42 10.14 13.55
N ALA A 50 -19.56 10.30 12.54
CA ALA A 50 -19.96 10.75 11.20
C ALA A 50 -20.88 9.75 10.46
N GLY A 51 -21.06 8.54 10.99
CA GLY A 51 -21.95 7.50 10.47
C GLY A 51 -21.55 6.91 9.12
N PRO A 52 -20.28 6.52 8.91
CA PRO A 52 -19.85 5.94 7.64
C PRO A 52 -20.37 4.51 7.45
N ASP A 53 -20.58 4.12 6.19
CA ASP A 53 -20.83 2.72 5.82
C ASP A 53 -19.55 1.86 5.85
N ALA A 54 -18.39 2.49 5.68
CA ALA A 54 -17.07 1.86 5.67
C ALA A 54 -15.97 2.86 6.05
N ILE A 55 -14.85 2.37 6.59
CA ILE A 55 -13.68 3.19 6.94
C ILE A 55 -12.47 2.72 6.13
N ALA A 56 -11.86 3.62 5.37
CA ALA A 56 -10.55 3.42 4.75
C ALA A 56 -9.45 4.06 5.61
N ILE A 57 -8.45 3.29 6.03
CA ILE A 57 -7.36 3.79 6.87
C ILE A 57 -6.18 4.18 5.98
N LEU A 58 -6.04 5.48 5.70
CA LEU A 58 -4.91 5.99 4.92
C LEU A 58 -3.75 6.36 5.85
N ALA A 59 -2.89 5.39 6.15
CA ALA A 59 -1.79 5.52 7.11
C ALA A 59 -0.71 4.45 6.87
N PHE A 60 0.32 4.46 7.71
CA PHE A 60 1.36 3.44 7.72
C PHE A 60 1.25 2.47 8.91
N THR A 61 2.07 1.43 8.88
CA THR A 61 2.16 0.37 9.90
C THR A 61 2.46 0.88 11.31
N ASP A 62 3.03 2.08 11.46
CA ASP A 62 3.32 2.69 12.76
C ASP A 62 2.03 3.15 13.49
N GLN A 63 1.06 3.70 12.76
CA GLN A 63 -0.20 4.21 13.34
C GLN A 63 -1.32 3.16 13.31
N THR A 64 -1.29 2.27 12.32
CA THR A 64 -2.37 1.30 12.08
C THR A 64 -2.77 0.49 13.32
N PRO A 65 -1.83 -0.06 14.13
CA PRO A 65 -2.19 -0.82 15.32
C PRO A 65 -3.02 -0.03 16.33
N ALA A 66 -2.70 1.24 16.55
CA ALA A 66 -3.43 2.08 17.49
C ALA A 66 -4.83 2.40 16.96
N ILE A 67 -4.96 2.70 15.65
CA ILE A 67 -6.25 2.96 15.00
C ILE A 67 -7.16 1.72 15.07
N VAL A 68 -6.64 0.54 14.71
CA VAL A 68 -7.40 -0.72 14.74
C VAL A 68 -7.87 -1.08 16.15
N ARG A 69 -7.01 -0.90 17.16
CA ARG A 69 -7.39 -1.15 18.57
C ARG A 69 -8.52 -0.24 19.00
N GLU A 70 -8.46 1.03 18.61
CA GLU A 70 -9.49 1.98 18.99
C GLU A 70 -10.82 1.69 18.27
N LEU A 71 -10.78 1.35 16.97
CA LEU A 71 -11.96 0.89 16.23
C LEU A 71 -12.60 -0.32 16.93
N ALA A 72 -11.79 -1.33 17.28
CA ALA A 72 -12.27 -2.52 17.98
C ALA A 72 -12.81 -2.20 19.39
N ALA A 73 -12.14 -1.33 20.14
CA ALA A 73 -12.56 -0.92 21.49
C ALA A 73 -13.88 -0.14 21.46
N GLN A 74 -14.12 0.65 20.42
CA GLN A 74 -15.37 1.38 20.19
C GLN A 74 -16.46 0.54 19.52
N GLY A 75 -16.21 -0.75 19.27
CA GLY A 75 -17.21 -1.68 18.75
C GLY A 75 -17.51 -1.52 17.25
N TRP A 76 -16.57 -0.97 16.48
CA TRP A 76 -16.68 -0.91 15.02
C TRP A 76 -16.73 -2.32 14.40
N ASP A 77 -17.54 -2.48 13.37
CA ASP A 77 -17.60 -3.69 12.56
C ASP A 77 -16.41 -3.74 11.61
N MET A 78 -15.37 -4.50 11.99
CA MET A 78 -14.11 -4.57 11.25
C MET A 78 -14.24 -5.17 9.84
N SER A 79 -15.35 -5.83 9.51
CA SER A 79 -15.62 -6.28 8.13
C SER A 79 -15.83 -5.11 7.15
N LYS A 80 -16.03 -3.89 7.68
CA LYS A 80 -16.21 -2.64 6.93
C LYS A 80 -14.95 -1.78 6.90
N THR A 81 -13.81 -2.34 7.29
CA THR A 81 -12.53 -1.66 7.30
C THR A 81 -11.72 -2.02 6.06
N TYR A 82 -11.22 -0.99 5.38
CA TYR A 82 -10.39 -1.07 4.20
C TYR A 82 -9.00 -0.50 4.49
N PHE A 83 -7.98 -1.27 4.15
CA PHE A 83 -6.58 -0.91 4.26
C PHE A 83 -6.00 -0.56 2.90
N VAL A 84 -5.02 0.33 2.92
CA VAL A 84 -4.12 0.59 1.80
C VAL A 84 -2.78 -0.08 2.05
N ASP A 85 -1.94 -0.08 1.04
CA ASP A 85 -0.65 -0.75 1.00
C ASP A 85 0.26 -0.35 2.17
N GLY A 86 0.21 0.92 2.57
CA GLY A 86 0.93 1.43 3.74
C GLY A 86 0.58 0.75 5.06
N ASN A 87 -0.62 0.15 5.19
CA ASN A 87 -1.02 -0.56 6.40
C ASN A 87 -0.55 -2.00 6.45
N LEU A 88 -0.29 -2.63 5.29
CA LEU A 88 -0.24 -4.08 5.19
C LEU A 88 1.06 -4.64 5.76
N GLN A 89 0.90 -5.51 6.74
CA GLN A 89 1.96 -6.33 7.33
C GLN A 89 1.34 -7.54 8.00
N ASN A 90 2.17 -8.52 8.38
CA ASN A 90 1.74 -9.55 9.30
C ASN A 90 1.74 -8.99 10.73
N PHE A 91 0.56 -8.57 11.22
CA PHE A 91 0.37 -8.04 12.56
C PHE A 91 0.59 -9.08 13.68
N GLY A 92 0.38 -10.37 13.39
CA GLY A 92 0.37 -11.41 14.41
C GLY A 92 -0.75 -11.23 15.46
N THR A 93 -0.69 -12.04 16.53
CA THR A 93 -1.68 -12.02 17.61
C THR A 93 -1.16 -11.49 18.94
N GLU A 94 0.11 -11.10 19.00
CA GLU A 94 0.80 -10.71 20.22
C GLU A 94 1.70 -9.48 19.95
N GLY A 95 2.16 -8.83 21.02
CA GLY A 95 3.06 -7.69 20.94
C GLY A 95 2.39 -6.38 20.54
N ASP A 96 3.22 -5.38 20.24
CA ASP A 96 2.78 -3.98 20.06
C ASP A 96 2.00 -3.74 18.77
N THR A 97 2.11 -4.65 17.79
CA THR A 97 1.35 -4.61 16.53
C THR A 97 0.21 -5.62 16.48
N GLY A 98 0.22 -6.64 17.36
CA GLY A 98 -0.73 -7.74 17.32
C GLY A 98 -2.13 -7.40 17.84
N PHE A 99 -3.09 -8.21 17.39
CA PHE A 99 -4.49 -8.13 17.78
C PHE A 99 -5.04 -9.51 18.20
N PRO A 100 -6.08 -9.57 19.06
CA PRO A 100 -6.80 -10.81 19.30
C PRO A 100 -7.22 -11.50 17.98
N ALA A 101 -7.15 -12.83 17.94
CA ALA A 101 -7.60 -13.59 16.77
C ALA A 101 -9.04 -13.24 16.40
N GLY A 102 -9.30 -13.02 15.11
CA GLY A 102 -10.60 -12.58 14.60
C GLY A 102 -10.81 -11.06 14.55
N THR A 103 -9.92 -10.25 15.14
CA THR A 103 -10.09 -8.77 15.12
C THR A 103 -10.21 -8.19 13.71
N LEU A 104 -9.44 -8.72 12.76
CA LEU A 104 -9.44 -8.28 11.35
C LEU A 104 -10.26 -9.21 10.43
N GLU A 105 -11.13 -10.05 10.98
CA GLU A 105 -11.92 -10.97 10.17
C GLU A 105 -12.77 -10.19 9.14
N ASN A 106 -12.60 -10.53 7.86
CA ASN A 106 -13.22 -9.88 6.70
C ASN A 106 -12.79 -8.43 6.40
N ALA A 107 -11.84 -7.85 7.14
CA ALA A 107 -11.24 -6.59 6.72
C ALA A 107 -10.48 -6.78 5.39
N GLN A 108 -10.50 -5.78 4.53
CA GLN A 108 -9.92 -5.85 3.19
C GLN A 108 -8.72 -4.92 3.06
N GLY A 109 -7.77 -5.26 2.19
CA GLY A 109 -6.59 -4.45 1.94
C GLY A 109 -6.24 -4.41 0.46
N THR A 110 -5.65 -3.29 0.03
CA THR A 110 -5.09 -3.15 -1.31
C THR A 110 -3.57 -3.15 -1.23
N LEU A 111 -2.92 -3.90 -2.13
CA LEU A 111 -1.48 -3.89 -2.34
C LEU A 111 -1.28 -3.64 -3.84
N PRO A 112 -0.50 -2.64 -4.25
CA PRO A 112 -0.21 -2.42 -5.67
C PRO A 112 0.62 -3.59 -6.20
N GLY A 113 0.46 -3.85 -7.49
CA GLY A 113 1.22 -4.90 -8.17
C GLY A 113 0.45 -6.17 -8.40
N ALA A 114 1.12 -7.10 -9.07
CA ALA A 114 0.61 -8.45 -9.30
C ALA A 114 1.19 -9.40 -8.24
N TYR A 115 0.38 -10.35 -7.78
CA TYR A 115 0.91 -11.42 -6.94
C TYR A 115 1.90 -12.26 -7.77
N PRO A 116 3.16 -12.44 -7.31
CA PRO A 116 4.16 -13.15 -8.09
C PRO A 116 3.77 -14.61 -8.32
N SER A 117 4.11 -15.15 -9.48
CA SER A 117 3.96 -16.59 -9.75
C SER A 117 4.81 -17.41 -8.76
N GLU A 118 4.43 -18.67 -8.54
CA GLU A 118 5.22 -19.60 -7.70
C GLU A 118 6.65 -19.75 -8.21
N GLU A 119 6.85 -19.69 -9.53
CA GLU A 119 8.17 -19.70 -10.15
C GLU A 119 9.01 -18.49 -9.73
N PHE A 120 8.44 -17.29 -9.77
CA PHE A 120 9.14 -16.07 -9.38
C PHE A 120 9.41 -16.03 -7.87
N GLN A 121 8.45 -16.47 -7.05
CA GLN A 121 8.66 -16.66 -5.61
C GLN A 121 9.82 -17.62 -5.32
N GLY A 122 9.92 -18.71 -6.08
CA GLY A 122 11.04 -19.67 -5.98
C GLY A 122 12.39 -19.00 -6.23
N ARG A 123 12.50 -18.17 -7.28
CA ARG A 123 13.73 -17.41 -7.57
C ARG A 123 14.09 -16.43 -6.45
N MET A 124 13.11 -15.80 -5.83
CA MET A 124 13.36 -14.92 -4.68
C MET A 124 13.85 -15.69 -3.45
N LEU A 125 13.30 -16.88 -3.19
CA LEU A 125 13.71 -17.76 -2.08
C LEU A 125 15.11 -18.35 -2.25
N GLU A 126 15.64 -18.46 -3.48
CA GLU A 126 17.04 -18.82 -3.72
C GLU A 126 18.01 -17.74 -3.21
N VAL A 127 17.57 -16.47 -3.21
CA VAL A 127 18.35 -15.34 -2.68
C VAL A 127 18.20 -15.25 -1.16
N ASP A 128 16.96 -15.32 -0.66
CA ASP A 128 16.67 -15.35 0.78
C ASP A 128 15.66 -16.46 1.12
N PRO A 129 16.12 -17.63 1.60
CA PRO A 129 15.25 -18.73 2.03
C PRO A 129 14.34 -18.38 3.22
N GLY A 130 14.66 -17.30 3.94
CA GLY A 130 13.90 -16.79 5.08
C GLY A 130 12.71 -15.92 4.68
N LEU A 131 12.60 -15.51 3.41
CA LEU A 131 11.56 -14.58 2.94
C LEU A 131 10.15 -15.09 3.26
N LYS A 132 9.31 -14.20 3.78
CA LYS A 132 7.91 -14.48 4.16
C LYS A 132 6.89 -13.60 3.47
N ASP A 133 7.34 -12.51 2.87
CA ASP A 133 6.53 -11.51 2.20
C ASP A 133 7.18 -11.20 0.85
N TYR A 134 6.37 -11.09 -0.19
CA TYR A 134 6.81 -10.83 -1.56
C TYR A 134 6.35 -9.45 -2.06
N SER A 135 5.74 -8.64 -1.21
CA SER A 135 5.29 -7.28 -1.51
C SER A 135 6.44 -6.48 -2.12
N TYR A 136 6.15 -5.81 -3.25
CA TYR A 136 7.10 -4.98 -4.01
C TYR A 136 8.31 -5.72 -4.62
N GLY A 137 8.41 -7.05 -4.45
CA GLY A 137 9.49 -7.87 -5.00
C GLY A 137 9.53 -7.84 -6.53
N PRO A 138 8.42 -8.17 -7.21
CA PRO A 138 8.33 -8.09 -8.68
C PRO A 138 8.65 -6.70 -9.22
N GLU A 139 8.10 -5.66 -8.61
CA GLU A 139 8.29 -4.26 -9.03
C GLU A 139 9.75 -3.83 -8.88
N SER A 140 10.41 -4.25 -7.79
CA SER A 140 11.83 -3.99 -7.55
C SER A 140 12.71 -4.71 -8.57
N TYR A 141 12.34 -5.92 -8.96
CA TYR A 141 13.01 -6.68 -10.01
C TYR A 141 12.85 -5.98 -11.37
N ASP A 142 11.62 -5.61 -11.75
CA ASP A 142 11.34 -4.93 -13.00
C ASP A 142 12.08 -3.59 -13.10
N ALA A 143 12.07 -2.79 -12.03
CA ALA A 143 12.83 -1.54 -11.98
C ALA A 143 14.33 -1.78 -12.20
N THR A 144 14.90 -2.80 -11.55
CA THR A 144 16.32 -3.15 -11.71
C THR A 144 16.63 -3.62 -13.13
N MET A 145 15.77 -4.46 -13.70
CA MET A 145 15.94 -4.98 -15.06
C MET A 145 15.83 -3.87 -16.10
N LEU A 146 14.86 -2.97 -15.97
CA LEU A 146 14.70 -1.83 -16.88
C LEU A 146 15.93 -0.90 -16.86
N VAL A 147 16.48 -0.62 -15.68
CA VAL A 147 17.73 0.15 -15.54
C VAL A 147 18.89 -0.55 -16.25
N ALA A 148 19.05 -1.87 -16.04
CA ALA A 148 20.12 -2.65 -16.67
C ALA A 148 19.98 -2.69 -18.20
N LEU A 149 18.76 -2.85 -18.72
CA LEU A 149 18.50 -2.87 -20.16
C LEU A 149 18.71 -1.51 -20.80
N ALA A 150 18.31 -0.42 -20.14
CA ALA A 150 18.55 0.93 -20.61
C ALA A 150 20.05 1.22 -20.69
N ALA A 151 20.83 0.82 -19.67
CA ALA A 151 22.29 0.94 -19.67
C ALA A 151 22.93 0.10 -20.79
N LEU A 152 22.49 -1.14 -20.96
CA LEU A 152 22.99 -2.03 -22.03
C LEU A 152 22.70 -1.45 -23.42
N LYS A 153 21.50 -0.91 -23.63
CA LYS A 153 21.10 -0.27 -24.89
C LYS A 153 21.94 0.97 -25.19
N GLY A 154 22.19 1.80 -24.18
CA GLY A 154 22.96 3.04 -24.31
C GLY A 154 24.49 2.85 -24.29
N GLY A 155 24.99 1.70 -23.85
CA GLY A 155 26.42 1.38 -23.78
C GLY A 155 27.15 2.00 -22.58
N ALA A 156 26.44 2.59 -21.63
CA ALA A 156 27.00 3.15 -20.40
C ALA A 156 25.98 3.11 -19.24
N SER A 157 26.47 3.13 -18.01
CA SER A 157 25.66 3.01 -16.79
C SER A 157 25.48 4.32 -16.02
N ASP A 158 25.75 5.47 -16.65
CA ASP A 158 25.43 6.78 -16.09
C ASP A 158 23.94 7.10 -16.23
N GLY A 159 23.45 8.00 -15.36
CA GLY A 159 22.03 8.34 -15.29
C GLY A 159 21.47 8.98 -16.56
N GLU A 160 22.28 9.76 -17.28
CA GLU A 160 21.87 10.39 -18.55
C GLU A 160 21.63 9.33 -19.63
N THR A 161 22.55 8.39 -19.76
CA THR A 161 22.42 7.26 -20.69
C THR A 161 21.22 6.40 -20.36
N ILE A 162 21.00 6.06 -19.09
CA ILE A 162 19.84 5.27 -18.64
C ILE A 162 18.54 6.01 -18.95
N GLN A 163 18.44 7.29 -18.58
CA GLN A 163 17.25 8.11 -18.84
C GLN A 163 16.90 8.16 -20.34
N ALA A 164 17.90 8.39 -21.19
CA ALA A 164 17.70 8.50 -22.63
C ALA A 164 17.20 7.20 -23.29
N ASN A 165 17.43 6.05 -22.63
CA ASN A 165 17.11 4.73 -23.18
C ASN A 165 15.92 4.02 -22.51
N MET A 166 15.42 4.53 -21.38
CA MET A 166 14.38 3.89 -20.56
C MET A 166 13.09 3.57 -21.33
N ALA A 167 12.53 4.57 -22.04
CA ALA A 167 11.28 4.39 -22.79
C ALA A 167 11.38 3.28 -23.86
N ALA A 168 12.56 3.17 -24.48
CA ALA A 168 12.82 2.22 -25.54
C ALA A 168 13.01 0.77 -25.05
N VAL A 169 13.07 0.53 -23.74
CA VAL A 169 13.17 -0.81 -23.13
C VAL A 169 11.97 -1.15 -22.24
N SER A 170 11.09 -0.19 -21.94
CA SER A 170 9.91 -0.38 -21.09
C SER A 170 8.63 -0.77 -21.86
N GLY A 171 8.71 -0.88 -23.19
CA GLY A 171 7.54 -1.13 -24.03
C GLY A 171 6.66 0.11 -24.27
N ALA A 172 7.11 1.31 -23.86
CA ALA A 172 6.35 2.56 -24.02
C ALA A 172 6.00 2.87 -25.49
N ASP A 173 6.88 2.48 -26.42
CA ASP A 173 6.68 2.64 -27.87
C ASP A 173 6.27 1.32 -28.57
N GLY A 174 5.74 0.37 -27.80
CA GLY A 174 5.57 -1.02 -28.21
C GLY A 174 6.85 -1.85 -28.06
N GLY A 175 6.77 -3.15 -28.30
CA GLY A 175 7.92 -4.05 -28.17
C GLY A 175 7.53 -5.52 -28.24
N THR A 176 8.54 -6.39 -28.34
CA THR A 176 8.36 -7.83 -28.16
C THR A 176 8.47 -8.12 -26.67
N GLU A 177 7.43 -8.71 -26.09
CA GLU A 177 7.46 -9.20 -24.71
C GLU A 177 8.67 -10.12 -24.50
N CYS A 178 9.47 -9.84 -23.48
CA CYS A 178 10.56 -10.72 -23.09
C CYS A 178 9.98 -11.97 -22.45
N THR A 179 10.09 -13.12 -23.12
CA THR A 179 9.60 -14.40 -22.57
C THR A 179 10.59 -15.09 -21.63
N GLY A 180 11.64 -14.39 -21.18
CA GLY A 180 12.63 -14.91 -20.25
C GLY A 180 13.95 -14.12 -20.19
N TRP A 181 14.80 -14.55 -19.27
CA TRP A 181 16.24 -14.29 -19.16
C TRP A 181 16.94 -15.61 -18.85
#